data_AF-A0A2E1MHK0-F1
#
_entry.id   AF-A0A2E1MHK0-F1
#
_cell.length_a   1.000
_cell.length_b   1.000
_cell.length_c   1.000
_cell.angle_alpha   90.00
_cell.angle_beta   90.00
_cell.angle_gamma   90.00
#
_symmetry.space_group_name_H-M   'P 1'
#
loop_
_entity.id
_entity.type
_entity.pdbx_description
1 polymer ?
#
loop_
_entity_poly.entity_id
_entity_poly.type
_entity_poly.pdbx_seq_one_letter_code
_entity_poly.pdbx_strand_id
1 'polypeptide(L)'
;MRNVFFYLSLTILSFNMIFSADRSLAPIKQGKYKMNKIEPETVYNSSNNSQHSVSREDGYDGFARVDSSMNGYGLLVGSTLPLIKDDNGWFATYRQYCGPTCTSGQIGAAYSGNGEIWTTYTNLNPSGQTGSGGDGGVGRYPSSLGNTEYPFAFWNEYTGTGSPSYGGRPFYAFDEFGWDGGSFSDAQEVDLLWNDAKDLWVGSPALSYDNGNSMFNVAYADWTRADVYVFHSEAYQDGYVIYGEEMKVIDETTYLVGGDDEGSYTSSPVLDVNENGEGYCSVTAYWSGGDVGASEYGNSHTAIFAGTDDHGATWTGGTNGAPYYYIPDNVYQHMIDTETFPLEYYDEEFDTTYTWTELFASYD
;
A
#
# COMPACT_ATOMS: atom_id res chain seq x y z
N MET A 1 45.44 -59.20 -0.94
CA MET A 1 44.22 -58.39 -0.76
C MET A 1 44.46 -57.00 -0.18
N ARG A 2 45.37 -56.82 0.80
CA ARG A 2 45.66 -55.49 1.41
C ARG A 2 46.19 -54.43 0.43
N ASN A 3 47.00 -54.83 -0.56
CA ASN A 3 47.58 -53.89 -1.52
C ASN A 3 46.57 -53.44 -2.59
N VAL A 4 45.57 -54.26 -2.92
CA VAL A 4 44.53 -53.92 -3.92
C VAL A 4 43.58 -52.86 -3.38
N PHE A 5 43.22 -52.95 -2.08
CA PHE A 5 42.41 -51.93 -1.42
C PHE A 5 43.10 -50.57 -1.32
N PHE A 6 44.43 -50.54 -1.15
CA PHE A 6 45.19 -49.30 -1.04
C PHE A 6 45.28 -48.54 -2.38
N TYR A 7 45.40 -49.26 -3.49
CA TYR A 7 45.38 -48.64 -4.82
C TYR A 7 43.98 -48.17 -5.24
N LEU A 8 42.93 -48.88 -4.81
CA LEU A 8 41.52 -48.50 -5.07
C LEU A 8 41.13 -47.24 -4.28
N SER A 9 41.59 -47.09 -3.03
CA SER A 9 41.31 -45.89 -2.24
C SER A 9 42.05 -44.66 -2.76
N LEU A 10 43.28 -44.82 -3.28
CA LEU A 10 44.03 -43.70 -3.87
C LEU A 10 43.40 -43.21 -5.18
N THR A 11 42.82 -44.10 -6.00
CA THR A 11 42.18 -43.72 -7.26
C THR A 11 40.83 -43.03 -7.07
N ILE A 12 40.07 -43.41 -6.04
CA ILE A 12 38.79 -42.74 -5.71
C ILE A 12 39.03 -41.35 -5.11
N LEU A 13 40.10 -41.17 -4.32
CA LEU A 13 40.44 -39.86 -3.74
C LEU A 13 40.96 -38.87 -4.80
N SER A 14 41.68 -39.35 -5.83
CA SER A 14 42.16 -38.49 -6.93
C SER A 14 41.06 -38.11 -7.93
N PHE A 15 40.00 -38.91 -8.08
CA PHE A 15 38.85 -38.55 -8.94
C PHE A 15 37.93 -37.51 -8.28
N ASN A 16 37.86 -37.44 -6.95
CA ASN A 16 37.05 -36.44 -6.25
C ASN A 16 37.72 -35.06 -6.17
N MET A 17 39.04 -34.96 -6.32
CA MET A 17 39.75 -33.66 -6.37
C MET A 17 39.86 -33.05 -7.77
N ILE A 18 39.38 -33.72 -8.82
CA ILE A 18 39.36 -33.18 -10.20
C ILE A 18 38.02 -32.47 -10.53
N PHE A 19 37.00 -32.60 -9.68
CA PHE A 19 35.74 -31.86 -9.80
C PHE A 19 35.50 -30.83 -8.70
N SER A 20 36.55 -30.49 -7.93
CA SER A 20 36.53 -29.41 -6.95
C SER A 20 37.67 -28.43 -7.23
N ALA A 21 37.50 -27.61 -8.26
CA ALA A 21 38.28 -26.39 -8.47
C ALA A 21 37.47 -25.40 -9.32
N ASP A 22 36.75 -24.54 -8.60
CA ASP A 22 36.57 -23.12 -8.88
C ASP A 22 36.32 -22.69 -10.34
N ARG A 23 35.06 -22.33 -10.63
CA ARG A 23 34.82 -21.10 -11.39
C ARG A 23 34.19 -20.10 -10.44
N SER A 24 35.04 -19.34 -9.77
CA SER A 24 34.69 -18.05 -9.20
C SER A 24 34.13 -17.17 -10.33
N LEU A 25 32.83 -17.23 -10.57
CA LEU A 25 32.15 -16.09 -11.19
C LEU A 25 32.06 -15.06 -10.08
N ALA A 26 32.90 -14.03 -10.18
CA ALA A 26 32.74 -12.84 -9.36
C ALA A 26 31.25 -12.41 -9.43
N PRO A 27 30.64 -11.93 -8.33
CA PRO A 27 29.31 -11.36 -8.42
C PRO A 27 29.34 -10.28 -9.50
N ILE A 28 28.60 -10.52 -10.58
CA ILE A 28 28.40 -9.50 -11.59
C ILE A 28 27.51 -8.48 -10.88
N LYS A 29 28.06 -7.30 -10.59
CA LYS A 29 27.24 -6.15 -10.23
C LYS A 29 26.21 -5.97 -11.34
N GLN A 30 24.96 -6.35 -11.09
CA GLN A 30 23.87 -5.90 -11.95
C GLN A 30 23.81 -4.38 -11.84
N GLY A 31 24.00 -3.71 -12.97
CA GLY A 31 23.76 -2.27 -13.08
C GLY A 31 22.26 -2.00 -12.97
N LYS A 32 21.91 -0.87 -12.32
CA LYS A 32 20.56 -0.34 -12.05
C LYS A 32 19.73 0.04 -13.28
N TYR A 33 19.83 -0.68 -14.38
CA TYR A 33 19.08 -0.35 -15.59
C TYR A 33 18.08 -1.46 -15.88
N LYS A 34 16.91 -1.33 -15.27
CA LYS A 34 15.68 -1.99 -15.71
C LYS A 34 15.39 -1.48 -17.12
N MET A 35 15.36 -2.36 -18.12
CA MET A 35 14.66 -2.06 -19.36
C MET A 35 13.18 -2.10 -19.05
N ASN A 36 12.52 -0.94 -19.07
CA ASN A 36 11.08 -0.90 -19.01
C ASN A 36 10.52 -1.71 -20.18
N LYS A 37 9.55 -2.58 -19.89
CA LYS A 37 8.68 -3.17 -20.91
C LYS A 37 8.18 -2.02 -21.77
N ILE A 38 8.62 -1.98 -23.03
CA ILE A 38 8.10 -1.03 -24.01
C ILE A 38 6.71 -1.58 -24.34
N GLU A 39 5.68 -0.99 -23.73
CA GLU A 39 4.30 -1.23 -24.15
C GLU A 39 4.20 -0.89 -25.65
N PRO A 40 3.46 -1.70 -26.44
CA PRO A 40 3.37 -1.49 -27.88
C PRO A 40 2.95 -0.06 -28.19
N GLU A 41 3.69 0.54 -29.12
CA GLU A 41 3.62 1.94 -29.52
C GLU A 41 2.17 2.37 -29.81
N THR A 42 1.79 3.54 -29.29
CA THR A 42 0.47 4.13 -29.52
C THR A 42 0.39 4.61 -30.97
N VAL A 43 -0.03 3.72 -31.88
CA VAL A 43 -0.47 4.15 -33.20
C VAL A 43 -1.80 4.88 -33.01
N TYR A 44 -1.74 6.21 -33.01
CA TYR A 44 -2.91 7.06 -33.17
C TYR A 44 -3.57 6.76 -34.52
N ASN A 45 -4.61 5.93 -34.50
CA ASN A 45 -5.56 5.87 -35.59
C ASN A 45 -6.91 6.38 -35.08
N SER A 46 -7.15 7.66 -35.36
CA SER A 46 -8.49 8.21 -35.31
C SER A 46 -9.33 7.56 -36.42
N SER A 47 -10.41 6.88 -36.06
CA SER A 47 -11.74 6.98 -36.70
C SER A 47 -12.66 5.84 -36.25
N ASN A 48 -13.79 6.22 -35.66
CA ASN A 48 -15.10 5.57 -35.66
C ASN A 48 -15.20 4.05 -35.39
N ASN A 49 -15.85 3.74 -34.25
CA ASN A 49 -16.57 2.49 -33.93
C ASN A 49 -15.77 1.18 -33.87
N SER A 50 -15.56 0.69 -32.64
CA SER A 50 -16.22 -0.51 -32.09
C SER A 50 -15.70 -0.76 -30.67
N GLN A 51 -16.59 -0.80 -29.68
CA GLN A 51 -16.24 -1.24 -28.33
C GLN A 51 -15.79 -2.70 -28.42
N HIS A 52 -14.58 -3.01 -27.97
CA HIS A 52 -14.17 -4.39 -27.78
C HIS A 52 -14.95 -4.96 -26.59
N SER A 53 -15.72 -6.01 -26.85
CA SER A 53 -16.36 -6.83 -25.84
C SER A 53 -15.29 -7.53 -25.01
N VAL A 54 -15.13 -7.10 -23.77
CA VAL A 54 -14.46 -7.89 -22.74
C VAL A 54 -15.44 -9.00 -22.38
N SER A 55 -15.13 -10.24 -22.74
CA SER A 55 -15.87 -11.41 -22.24
C SER A 55 -15.03 -12.04 -21.14
N ARG A 56 -15.49 -11.91 -19.90
CA ARG A 56 -15.08 -12.76 -18.77
C ARG A 56 -16.27 -13.70 -18.51
N GLU A 57 -15.97 -14.91 -18.07
CA GLU A 57 -16.92 -16.03 -18.06
C GLU A 57 -18.27 -15.73 -17.39
N ASP A 58 -19.32 -16.27 -18.02
CA ASP A 58 -20.75 -16.03 -17.82
C ASP A 58 -21.20 -15.87 -16.35
N GLY A 59 -21.57 -14.64 -15.97
CA GLY A 59 -22.37 -14.40 -14.76
C GLY A 59 -22.40 -12.98 -14.22
N TYR A 60 -21.39 -12.15 -14.51
CA TYR A 60 -21.30 -10.75 -14.07
C TYR A 60 -20.66 -9.88 -15.15
N ASP A 61 -21.40 -9.60 -16.23
CA ASP A 61 -20.95 -8.73 -17.32
C ASP A 61 -21.63 -7.36 -17.24
N GLY A 62 -21.09 -6.50 -16.39
CA GLY A 62 -21.50 -5.10 -16.31
C GLY A 62 -20.27 -4.20 -16.23
N PHE A 63 -20.09 -3.33 -17.22
CA PHE A 63 -19.14 -2.23 -17.12
C PHE A 63 -19.93 -0.95 -16.89
N ALA A 64 -19.74 -0.35 -15.72
CA ALA A 64 -20.25 0.98 -15.43
C ALA A 64 -19.14 2.01 -15.60
N ARG A 65 -19.42 3.06 -16.37
CA ARG A 65 -18.53 4.22 -16.41
C ARG A 65 -18.87 5.11 -15.22
N VAL A 66 -17.92 5.26 -14.31
CA VAL A 66 -18.02 6.20 -13.19
C VAL A 66 -17.67 7.61 -13.66
N ASP A 67 -16.43 7.83 -14.07
CA ASP A 67 -15.92 9.12 -14.58
C ASP A 67 -14.63 8.90 -15.39
N SER A 68 -13.75 9.90 -15.45
CA SER A 68 -12.46 9.92 -16.11
C SER A 68 -11.40 10.50 -15.19
N SER A 69 -10.17 10.03 -15.35
CA SER A 69 -9.01 10.48 -14.59
C SER A 69 -7.89 10.85 -15.54
N MET A 70 -7.12 11.91 -15.21
CA MET A 70 -5.89 12.21 -15.95
C MET A 70 -4.80 11.18 -15.65
N ASN A 71 -4.77 10.63 -14.43
CA ASN A 71 -3.77 9.70 -13.94
C ASN A 71 -4.40 8.69 -12.96
N GLY A 72 -4.35 7.40 -13.26
CA GLY A 72 -4.86 6.33 -12.37
C GLY A 72 -4.08 6.10 -11.08
N TYR A 73 -2.98 6.83 -10.85
CA TYR A 73 -2.17 6.67 -9.64
C TYR A 73 -2.98 6.96 -8.36
N GLY A 74 -2.88 6.06 -7.38
CA GLY A 74 -3.73 6.02 -6.17
C GLY A 74 -5.00 5.16 -6.26
N LEU A 75 -5.46 4.74 -7.45
CA LEU A 75 -6.48 3.68 -7.59
C LEU A 75 -5.89 2.26 -7.46
N LEU A 76 -4.56 2.14 -7.50
CA LEU A 76 -3.82 0.88 -7.65
C LEU A 76 -2.75 0.69 -6.56
N VAL A 77 -2.79 1.47 -5.48
CA VAL A 77 -1.85 1.32 -4.36
C VAL A 77 -2.53 0.44 -3.31
N GLY A 78 -1.87 -0.61 -2.82
CA GLY A 78 -2.49 -1.59 -1.93
C GLY A 78 -3.07 -1.00 -0.64
N SER A 79 -2.49 0.10 -0.14
CA SER A 79 -2.93 0.83 1.05
C SER A 79 -4.17 1.69 0.86
N THR A 80 -4.55 2.04 -0.38
CA THR A 80 -5.72 2.90 -0.64
C THR A 80 -6.97 2.08 -0.91
N LEU A 81 -8.13 2.60 -0.50
CA LEU A 81 -9.42 1.96 -0.71
C LEU A 81 -10.32 2.82 -1.59
N PRO A 82 -10.06 2.94 -2.90
CA PRO A 82 -10.74 3.92 -3.75
C PRO A 82 -12.25 3.64 -3.93
N LEU A 83 -12.72 2.43 -3.65
CA LEU A 83 -14.11 2.01 -3.82
C LEU A 83 -14.57 1.22 -2.60
N ILE A 84 -15.73 1.56 -2.07
CA ILE A 84 -16.45 0.77 -1.07
C ILE A 84 -17.82 0.36 -1.58
N LYS A 85 -18.32 -0.75 -1.03
CA LYS A 85 -19.71 -1.18 -1.15
C LYS A 85 -20.25 -1.39 0.26
N ASP A 86 -21.37 -0.75 0.53
CA ASP A 86 -22.14 -0.90 1.76
C ASP A 86 -23.62 -1.20 1.42
N ASP A 87 -24.49 -1.30 2.42
CA ASP A 87 -25.93 -1.44 2.27
C ASP A 87 -26.57 -0.16 1.72
N ASN A 88 -25.94 1.00 1.93
CA ASN A 88 -26.35 2.27 1.37
C ASN A 88 -26.00 2.44 -0.12
N GLY A 89 -25.15 1.56 -0.67
CA GLY A 89 -24.74 1.58 -2.07
C GLY A 89 -23.23 1.51 -2.24
N TRP A 90 -22.76 2.02 -3.37
CA TRP A 90 -21.36 2.08 -3.75
C TRP A 90 -20.86 3.51 -3.67
N PHE A 91 -19.64 3.70 -3.19
CA PHE A 91 -18.99 5.00 -3.15
C PHE A 91 -17.54 4.91 -3.59
N ALA A 92 -17.16 5.77 -4.53
CA ALA A 92 -15.84 5.81 -5.13
C ALA A 92 -15.21 7.18 -4.96
N THR A 93 -13.91 7.23 -4.67
CA THR A 93 -13.10 8.44 -4.60
C THR A 93 -11.92 8.27 -5.53
N TYR A 94 -11.65 9.28 -6.35
CA TYR A 94 -10.66 9.18 -7.40
C TYR A 94 -10.10 10.55 -7.77
N ARG A 95 -8.97 10.56 -8.49
CA ARG A 95 -8.47 11.78 -9.10
C ARG A 95 -9.23 12.06 -10.39
N GLN A 96 -10.01 13.11 -10.40
CA GLN A 96 -10.90 13.49 -11.49
C GLN A 96 -10.14 14.23 -12.60
N TYR A 97 -10.51 13.94 -13.85
CA TYR A 97 -10.06 14.71 -14.99
C TYR A 97 -10.83 16.04 -15.08
N CYS A 98 -10.14 17.19 -14.98
CA CYS A 98 -10.75 18.52 -15.16
C CYS A 98 -10.35 19.26 -16.44
N GLY A 99 -9.72 18.55 -17.38
CA GLY A 99 -9.32 19.10 -18.67
C GLY A 99 -7.80 18.99 -18.89
N PRO A 100 -7.33 19.28 -20.11
CA PRO A 100 -5.94 19.06 -20.50
C PRO A 100 -4.96 20.08 -19.89
N THR A 101 -5.45 21.23 -19.43
CA THR A 101 -4.65 22.30 -18.81
C THR A 101 -4.68 22.27 -17.29
N CYS A 102 -5.51 21.41 -16.71
CA CYS A 102 -5.58 21.18 -15.27
C CYS A 102 -4.39 20.36 -14.77
N THR A 103 -4.12 20.46 -13.48
CA THR A 103 -3.30 19.45 -12.80
C THR A 103 -4.05 18.12 -12.69
N SER A 104 -3.31 17.03 -12.47
CA SER A 104 -3.89 15.71 -12.22
C SER A 104 -4.34 15.49 -10.76
N GLY A 105 -4.51 16.56 -9.99
CA GLY A 105 -4.71 16.52 -8.55
C GLY A 105 -6.14 16.72 -8.08
N GLN A 106 -7.10 16.87 -9.00
CA GLN A 106 -8.47 17.20 -8.61
C GLN A 106 -9.09 15.96 -8.01
N ILE A 107 -9.66 16.06 -6.83
CA ILE A 107 -10.37 14.97 -6.17
C ILE A 107 -11.83 15.04 -6.61
N GLY A 108 -12.34 13.91 -7.09
CA GLY A 108 -13.74 13.68 -7.32
C GLY A 108 -14.21 12.48 -6.52
N ALA A 109 -15.53 12.38 -6.40
CA ALA A 109 -16.18 11.21 -5.84
C ALA A 109 -17.37 10.81 -6.70
N ALA A 110 -17.89 9.60 -6.50
CA ALA A 110 -19.12 9.17 -7.13
C ALA A 110 -19.89 8.20 -6.26
N TYR A 111 -21.21 8.31 -6.30
CA TYR A 111 -22.14 7.41 -5.61
C TYR A 111 -22.95 6.60 -6.61
N SER A 112 -23.28 5.36 -6.26
CA SER A 112 -24.26 4.56 -6.98
C SER A 112 -25.04 3.65 -6.04
N GLY A 113 -26.36 3.74 -6.05
CA GLY A 113 -27.22 2.81 -5.30
C GLY A 113 -27.23 1.38 -5.87
N ASN A 114 -26.77 1.17 -7.11
CA ASN A 114 -26.86 -0.12 -7.80
C ASN A 114 -25.57 -0.60 -8.49
N GLY A 115 -24.51 0.21 -8.48
CA GLY A 115 -23.24 -0.08 -9.14
C GLY A 115 -23.25 0.15 -10.66
N GLU A 116 -24.39 0.51 -11.26
CA GLU A 116 -24.55 0.69 -12.72
C GLU A 116 -24.61 2.15 -13.13
N ILE A 117 -25.39 2.96 -12.40
CA ILE A 117 -25.59 4.38 -12.68
C ILE A 117 -24.94 5.18 -11.57
N TRP A 118 -24.03 6.08 -11.95
CA TRP A 118 -23.19 6.82 -11.01
C TRP A 118 -23.50 8.30 -11.06
N THR A 119 -23.71 8.90 -9.89
CA THR A 119 -23.75 10.34 -9.68
C THR A 119 -22.34 10.79 -9.32
N THR A 120 -21.74 11.69 -10.11
CA THR A 120 -20.38 12.19 -9.89
C THR A 120 -20.38 13.53 -9.16
N TYR A 121 -19.50 13.67 -8.18
CA TYR A 121 -19.21 14.88 -7.43
C TYR A 121 -17.83 15.39 -7.83
N THR A 122 -17.77 16.65 -8.24
CA THR A 122 -16.57 17.21 -8.86
C THR A 122 -15.83 18.14 -7.92
N ASN A 123 -14.49 18.08 -7.97
CA ASN A 123 -13.62 19.09 -7.36
C ASN A 123 -13.84 19.26 -5.84
N LEU A 124 -13.69 18.17 -5.09
CA LEU A 124 -13.78 18.18 -3.62
C LEU A 124 -12.62 18.96 -2.97
N ASN A 125 -11.58 19.30 -3.74
CA ASN A 125 -10.44 20.10 -3.31
C ASN A 125 -10.24 21.35 -4.20
N PRO A 126 -11.20 22.29 -4.22
CA PRO A 126 -11.08 23.48 -5.06
C PRO A 126 -9.81 24.27 -4.74
N SER A 127 -9.04 24.59 -5.77
CA SER A 127 -7.79 25.39 -5.73
C SER A 127 -6.58 24.75 -5.03
N GLY A 128 -6.66 23.48 -4.60
CA GLY A 128 -5.68 22.86 -3.73
C GLY A 128 -5.76 23.48 -2.33
N GLN A 129 -6.16 22.69 -1.35
CA GLN A 129 -6.36 23.13 0.03
C GLN A 129 -5.10 23.73 0.66
N THR A 130 -3.94 23.34 0.14
CA THR A 130 -2.63 23.83 0.57
C THR A 130 -2.18 25.08 -0.17
N GLY A 131 -2.96 25.59 -1.12
CA GLY A 131 -2.60 26.68 -2.04
C GLY A 131 -1.60 26.26 -3.13
N SER A 132 -1.11 25.02 -3.09
CA SER A 132 -0.30 24.40 -4.14
C SER A 132 -1.23 23.71 -5.13
N GLY A 133 -1.10 24.02 -6.43
CA GLY A 133 -1.82 23.27 -7.49
C GLY A 133 -2.59 24.06 -8.52
N GLY A 134 -2.93 25.33 -8.27
CA GLY A 134 -3.73 26.11 -9.22
C GLY A 134 -5.06 25.44 -9.56
N ASP A 135 -5.52 25.60 -10.81
CA ASP A 135 -6.77 24.99 -11.30
C ASP A 135 -6.62 23.45 -11.35
N GLY A 136 -7.31 22.77 -10.43
CA GLY A 136 -7.34 21.32 -10.30
C GLY A 136 -6.60 20.75 -9.08
N GLY A 137 -6.01 21.55 -8.20
CA GLY A 137 -5.45 21.06 -6.93
C GLY A 137 -4.29 20.04 -7.07
N VAL A 138 -3.88 19.40 -5.97
CA VAL A 138 -2.72 18.47 -5.91
C VAL A 138 -2.97 17.21 -5.07
N GLY A 139 -4.22 16.78 -5.03
CA GLY A 139 -4.66 15.57 -4.33
C GLY A 139 -4.01 14.29 -4.86
N ARG A 140 -3.75 13.35 -3.94
CA ARG A 140 -3.14 12.05 -4.15
C ARG A 140 -3.77 11.00 -3.25
N TYR A 141 -3.63 9.73 -3.65
CA TYR A 141 -4.01 8.54 -2.86
C TYR A 141 -5.45 8.60 -2.33
N PRO A 142 -6.45 8.77 -3.21
CA PRO A 142 -7.84 8.82 -2.78
C PRO A 142 -8.29 7.48 -2.19
N SER A 143 -8.94 7.55 -1.04
CA SER A 143 -9.57 6.41 -0.36
C SER A 143 -11.01 6.78 0.01
N SER A 144 -11.87 5.78 0.08
CA SER A 144 -13.28 5.87 0.37
C SER A 144 -13.56 5.13 1.67
N LEU A 145 -14.42 5.71 2.50
CA LEU A 145 -14.97 5.09 3.70
C LEU A 145 -16.45 5.47 3.78
N GLY A 146 -17.22 4.74 4.58
CA GLY A 146 -18.65 5.01 4.72
C GLY A 146 -19.13 4.44 6.03
N ASN A 147 -19.89 5.25 6.76
CA ASN A 147 -20.65 4.75 7.90
C ASN A 147 -22.12 4.62 7.50
N THR A 148 -22.96 4.21 8.46
CA THR A 148 -24.40 4.01 8.21
C THR A 148 -25.13 5.25 7.67
N GLU A 149 -24.61 6.46 7.86
CA GLU A 149 -25.27 7.73 7.53
C GLU A 149 -24.58 8.51 6.41
N TYR A 150 -23.25 8.45 6.31
CA TYR A 150 -22.43 9.32 5.46
C TYR A 150 -21.34 8.55 4.71
N PRO A 151 -21.09 8.86 3.42
CA PRO A 151 -19.87 8.49 2.72
C PRO A 151 -18.76 9.53 2.93
N PHE A 152 -17.51 9.07 2.95
CA PHE A 152 -16.31 9.86 3.20
C PHE A 152 -15.25 9.63 2.12
N ALA A 153 -14.73 10.72 1.58
CA ALA A 153 -13.59 10.75 0.66
C ALA A 153 -12.35 11.23 1.42
N PHE A 154 -11.28 10.45 1.42
CA PHE A 154 -9.98 10.76 2.02
C PHE A 154 -8.93 10.97 0.93
N TRP A 155 -7.99 11.88 1.14
CA TRP A 155 -6.83 12.07 0.26
C TRP A 155 -5.68 12.78 0.99
N ASN A 156 -4.53 12.89 0.32
CA ASN A 156 -3.43 13.74 0.76
C ASN A 156 -3.15 14.80 -0.30
N GLU A 157 -2.71 15.98 0.11
CA GLU A 157 -2.21 17.00 -0.79
C GLU A 157 -0.73 17.28 -0.58
N TYR A 158 -0.05 17.52 -1.70
CA TYR A 158 1.30 18.08 -1.70
C TYR A 158 1.25 19.54 -1.28
N THR A 159 1.97 19.92 -0.23
CA THR A 159 2.05 21.33 0.18
C THR A 159 3.20 22.05 -0.53
N GLY A 160 4.23 21.34 -0.97
CA GLY A 160 5.47 21.95 -1.49
C GLY A 160 6.29 22.63 -0.40
N THR A 161 6.04 22.27 0.85
CA THR A 161 6.75 22.72 2.05
C THR A 161 7.33 21.51 2.78
N GLY A 162 8.21 21.74 3.76
CA GLY A 162 8.89 20.67 4.50
C GLY A 162 10.26 20.25 3.96
N SER A 163 10.87 19.24 4.60
CA SER A 163 12.21 18.74 4.31
C SER A 163 12.30 17.21 4.38
N PRO A 164 12.27 16.47 3.24
CA PRO A 164 12.21 16.99 1.87
C PRO A 164 10.88 17.71 1.57
N SER A 165 10.90 18.64 0.60
CA SER A 165 9.79 19.58 0.34
C SER A 165 8.58 18.97 -0.35
N TYR A 166 8.06 17.87 0.18
CA TYR A 166 6.80 17.26 -0.25
C TYR A 166 5.65 17.78 0.63
N GLY A 167 5.75 17.56 1.94
CA GLY A 167 4.82 18.02 2.96
C GLY A 167 3.40 17.50 2.70
N GLY A 168 3.24 16.19 2.67
CA GLY A 168 1.98 15.47 2.56
C GLY A 168 1.04 15.85 3.69
N ARG A 169 -0.10 16.45 3.33
CA ARG A 169 -1.11 16.91 4.27
C ARG A 169 -2.43 16.14 4.06
N PRO A 170 -2.93 15.45 5.07
CA PRO A 170 -4.11 14.58 4.93
C PRO A 170 -5.42 15.35 5.08
N PHE A 171 -6.39 15.02 4.24
CA PHE A 171 -7.72 15.62 4.20
C PHE A 171 -8.81 14.57 4.06
N TYR A 172 -10.02 14.95 4.44
CA TYR A 172 -11.24 14.23 4.11
C TYR A 172 -12.40 15.19 3.78
N ALA A 173 -13.42 14.70 3.12
CA ALA A 173 -14.71 15.37 2.92
C ALA A 173 -15.82 14.33 2.92
N PHE A 174 -17.06 14.76 3.18
CA PHE A 174 -18.23 13.88 3.26
C PHE A 174 -19.45 14.55 2.62
N ASP A 175 -20.46 13.77 2.23
CA ASP A 175 -21.72 14.34 1.74
C ASP A 175 -22.55 14.84 2.93
N GLU A 176 -22.72 16.14 3.11
CA GLU A 176 -23.37 16.76 4.27
C GLU A 176 -24.84 16.34 4.45
N PHE A 177 -25.47 15.77 3.40
CA PHE A 177 -26.83 15.24 3.47
C PHE A 177 -26.88 13.70 3.52
N GLY A 178 -25.74 13.05 3.73
CA GLY A 178 -25.60 11.60 3.80
C GLY A 178 -25.48 10.96 2.42
N TRP A 179 -25.66 9.64 2.37
CA TRP A 179 -25.60 8.89 1.12
C TRP A 179 -26.59 9.42 0.06
N ASP A 180 -26.11 9.66 -1.17
CA ASP A 180 -26.86 10.28 -2.27
C ASP A 180 -27.37 11.71 -1.99
N GLY A 181 -26.76 12.41 -1.03
CA GLY A 181 -27.22 13.69 -0.53
C GLY A 181 -27.04 14.86 -1.48
N GLY A 182 -25.97 14.85 -2.29
CA GLY A 182 -25.77 15.83 -3.36
C GLY A 182 -24.83 16.99 -3.03
N SER A 183 -24.34 17.10 -1.78
CA SER A 183 -23.55 18.25 -1.33
C SER A 183 -22.39 17.81 -0.46
N PHE A 184 -21.18 17.92 -0.99
CA PHE A 184 -19.98 17.62 -0.20
C PHE A 184 -19.57 18.81 0.67
N SER A 185 -19.10 18.49 1.87
CA SER A 185 -18.45 19.42 2.76
C SER A 185 -17.22 20.04 2.08
N ASP A 186 -16.77 21.19 2.59
CA ASP A 186 -15.39 21.62 2.37
C ASP A 186 -14.42 20.56 2.93
N ALA A 187 -13.20 20.54 2.40
CA ALA A 187 -12.17 19.64 2.91
C ALA A 187 -11.84 19.92 4.37
N GLN A 188 -11.81 18.86 5.16
CA GLN A 188 -11.46 18.86 6.57
C GLN A 188 -10.10 18.20 6.78
N GLU A 189 -9.38 18.61 7.81
CA GLU A 189 -8.04 18.09 8.11
C GLU A 189 -8.14 16.83 8.96
N VAL A 190 -7.34 15.81 8.63
CA VAL A 190 -7.16 14.64 9.51
C VAL A 190 -6.15 14.96 10.63
N ASP A 191 -5.11 15.74 10.33
CA ASP A 191 -4.12 16.18 11.32
C ASP A 191 -4.27 17.68 11.61
N LEU A 192 -4.97 18.02 12.69
CA LEU A 192 -5.19 19.40 13.14
C LEU A 192 -3.90 20.10 13.61
N LEU A 193 -2.84 19.33 13.88
CA LEU A 193 -1.54 19.82 14.33
C LEU A 193 -0.47 19.72 13.22
N TRP A 194 -0.92 19.56 11.98
CA TRP A 194 -0.02 19.45 10.84
C TRP A 194 0.91 20.66 10.73
N ASN A 195 2.18 20.40 10.43
CA ASN A 195 3.19 21.42 10.18
C ASN A 195 4.25 20.89 9.20
N ASP A 196 5.20 21.74 8.82
CA ASP A 196 6.22 21.46 7.81
C ASP A 196 7.27 20.41 8.21
N ALA A 197 7.27 19.94 9.46
CA ALA A 197 8.08 18.79 9.86
C ALA A 197 7.43 17.43 9.55
N LYS A 198 6.18 17.42 9.05
CA LYS A 198 5.40 16.22 8.77
C LYS A 198 5.19 16.03 7.27
N ASP A 199 5.18 14.77 6.84
CA ASP A 199 5.08 14.42 5.42
C ASP A 199 4.25 13.13 5.24
N LEU A 200 2.96 13.25 5.54
CA LEU A 200 2.02 12.13 5.65
C LEU A 200 1.47 11.75 4.28
N TRP A 201 1.75 10.51 3.85
CA TRP A 201 1.36 9.99 2.54
C TRP A 201 0.67 8.63 2.63
N VAL A 202 -0.06 8.33 1.56
CA VAL A 202 -0.73 7.04 1.32
C VAL A 202 -1.69 6.65 2.45
N GLY A 203 -2.74 7.45 2.62
CA GLY A 203 -3.75 7.22 3.66
C GLY A 203 -4.52 5.90 3.50
N SER A 204 -4.47 5.08 4.55
CA SER A 204 -5.27 3.87 4.70
C SER A 204 -6.31 4.07 5.80
N PRO A 205 -7.56 4.46 5.47
CA PRO A 205 -8.62 4.65 6.45
C PRO A 205 -9.32 3.33 6.79
N ALA A 206 -9.75 3.20 8.04
CA ALA A 206 -10.58 2.12 8.55
C ALA A 206 -11.70 2.67 9.45
N LEU A 207 -12.82 1.95 9.50
CA LEU A 207 -13.99 2.27 10.31
C LEU A 207 -14.37 1.05 11.15
N SER A 208 -14.69 1.30 12.41
CA SER A 208 -15.38 0.34 13.27
C SER A 208 -16.45 1.06 14.09
N TYR A 209 -17.24 0.32 14.88
CA TYR A 209 -18.26 0.92 15.74
C TYR A 209 -18.10 0.51 17.20
N ASP A 210 -17.96 1.49 18.09
CA ASP A 210 -17.98 1.26 19.54
C ASP A 210 -19.28 1.80 20.15
N ASN A 211 -20.08 0.92 20.76
CA ASN A 211 -21.35 1.26 21.39
C ASN A 211 -22.29 2.10 20.48
N GLY A 212 -22.24 1.85 19.17
CA GLY A 212 -23.04 2.55 18.16
C GLY A 212 -22.43 3.86 17.64
N ASN A 213 -21.26 4.27 18.13
CA ASN A 213 -20.52 5.42 17.61
C ASN A 213 -19.53 4.96 16.53
N SER A 214 -19.40 5.75 15.46
CA SER A 214 -18.37 5.52 14.44
C SER A 214 -16.98 5.85 14.98
N MET A 215 -16.05 4.90 14.86
CA MET A 215 -14.65 5.02 15.25
C MET A 215 -13.77 5.03 14.00
N PHE A 216 -13.23 6.19 13.66
CA PHE A 216 -12.39 6.36 12.48
C PHE A 216 -10.92 6.23 12.84
N ASN A 217 -10.19 5.49 12.02
CA ASN A 217 -8.74 5.38 12.10
C ASN A 217 -8.14 5.63 10.72
N VAL A 218 -7.05 6.38 10.62
CA VAL A 218 -6.34 6.54 9.33
C VAL A 218 -4.85 6.44 9.55
N ALA A 219 -4.21 5.49 8.85
CA ALA A 219 -2.77 5.29 8.88
C ALA A 219 -2.08 6.02 7.72
N TYR A 220 -0.93 6.61 8.00
CA TYR A 220 -0.07 7.28 7.00
C TYR A 220 1.39 6.89 7.20
N ALA A 221 2.11 6.74 6.09
CA ALA A 221 3.57 6.74 6.09
C ALA A 221 4.06 8.19 6.17
N ASP A 222 4.94 8.51 7.13
CA ASP A 222 5.60 9.81 7.16
C ASP A 222 6.98 9.73 6.51
N TRP A 223 7.13 10.33 5.33
CA TRP A 223 8.37 10.24 4.56
C TRP A 223 9.50 11.14 5.08
N THR A 224 9.20 12.08 5.98
CA THR A 224 10.21 12.96 6.60
C THR A 224 10.71 12.35 7.91
N ARG A 225 9.80 11.79 8.72
CA ARG A 225 10.13 11.17 10.01
C ARG A 225 10.45 9.69 9.90
N ALA A 226 10.16 9.08 8.75
CA ALA A 226 10.39 7.67 8.43
C ALA A 226 9.74 6.72 9.45
N ASP A 227 8.47 6.98 9.78
CA ASP A 227 7.67 6.16 10.69
C ASP A 227 6.21 6.10 10.20
N VAL A 228 5.44 5.15 10.73
CA VAL A 228 3.99 5.05 10.51
C VAL A 228 3.22 5.67 11.66
N TYR A 229 2.26 6.54 11.30
CA TYR A 229 1.38 7.20 12.25
C TYR A 229 -0.09 6.86 11.99
N VAL A 230 -0.86 6.68 13.07
CA VAL A 230 -2.32 6.51 13.02
C VAL A 230 -3.00 7.70 13.71
N PHE A 231 -4.06 8.19 13.09
CA PHE A 231 -4.98 9.18 13.65
C PHE A 231 -6.28 8.50 14.00
N HIS A 232 -6.72 8.65 15.25
CA HIS A 232 -7.96 8.08 15.78
C HIS A 232 -8.98 9.19 16.07
N SER A 233 -10.25 8.94 15.80
CA SER A 233 -11.32 9.89 16.10
C SER A 233 -11.55 10.03 17.60
N GLU A 234 -11.59 11.26 18.10
CA GLU A 234 -12.01 11.58 19.47
C GLU A 234 -13.49 11.96 19.58
N ALA A 235 -14.07 12.45 18.48
CA ALA A 235 -15.49 12.74 18.39
C ALA A 235 -16.00 12.67 16.95
N TYR A 236 -17.29 12.40 16.83
CA TYR A 236 -18.01 12.36 15.56
C TYR A 236 -19.40 12.99 15.73
N GLN A 237 -19.80 13.86 14.80
CA GLN A 237 -21.13 14.46 14.77
C GLN A 237 -21.55 14.83 13.35
N ASP A 238 -22.66 14.27 12.87
CA ASP A 238 -23.32 14.63 11.60
C ASP A 238 -22.34 14.66 10.41
N GLY A 239 -21.50 13.62 10.28
CA GLY A 239 -20.47 13.51 9.25
C GLY A 239 -19.14 14.21 9.60
N TYR A 240 -19.10 15.13 10.57
CA TYR A 240 -17.86 15.76 10.99
C TYR A 240 -17.07 14.87 11.96
N VAL A 241 -15.81 14.59 11.63
CA VAL A 241 -14.88 13.78 12.45
C VAL A 241 -13.82 14.69 13.06
N ILE A 242 -13.66 14.63 14.39
CA ILE A 242 -12.57 15.25 15.12
C ILE A 242 -11.54 14.18 15.43
N TYR A 243 -10.35 14.30 14.84
CA TYR A 243 -9.22 13.42 15.11
C TYR A 243 -8.38 13.95 16.29
N GLY A 244 -7.84 13.02 17.07
CA GLY A 244 -6.89 13.30 18.13
C GLY A 244 -5.47 13.51 17.61
N GLU A 245 -4.52 13.53 18.55
CA GLU A 245 -3.10 13.60 18.21
C GLU A 245 -2.62 12.33 17.48
N GLU A 246 -1.58 12.49 16.66
CA GLU A 246 -0.95 11.38 15.95
C GLU A 246 -0.34 10.36 16.92
N MET A 247 -0.55 9.08 16.65
CA MET A 247 0.08 7.98 17.38
C MET A 247 1.14 7.34 16.50
N LYS A 248 2.39 7.28 16.95
CA LYS A 248 3.41 6.49 16.26
C LYS A 248 3.12 5.00 16.51
N VAL A 249 2.80 4.27 15.45
CA VAL A 249 2.40 2.86 15.54
C VAL A 249 3.52 1.92 15.11
N ILE A 250 4.28 2.28 14.06
CA ILE A 250 5.46 1.53 13.63
C ILE A 250 6.65 2.48 13.58
N ASP A 251 7.69 2.17 14.35
CA ASP A 251 8.94 2.90 14.44
C ASP A 251 9.95 2.26 13.49
N GLU A 252 9.94 2.73 12.24
CA GLU A 252 10.81 2.15 11.22
C GLU A 252 12.26 2.53 11.48
N THR A 253 12.50 3.75 11.98
CA THR A 253 13.86 4.25 12.23
C THR A 253 14.64 3.42 13.25
N THR A 254 13.95 2.86 14.24
CA THR A 254 14.57 2.06 15.29
C THR A 254 14.63 0.59 14.92
N TYR A 255 13.57 0.04 14.34
CA TYR A 255 13.39 -1.40 14.26
C TYR A 255 13.43 -1.98 12.85
N LEU A 256 13.30 -1.18 11.81
CA LEU A 256 13.26 -1.64 10.43
C LEU A 256 14.49 -1.14 9.66
N VAL A 257 14.69 -1.69 8.46
CA VAL A 257 15.68 -1.16 7.53
C VAL A 257 15.13 0.13 6.93
N GLY A 258 15.73 1.27 7.30
CA GLY A 258 15.35 2.56 6.77
C GLY A 258 15.57 2.67 5.25
N GLY A 259 14.77 3.50 4.60
CA GLY A 259 14.96 3.83 3.20
C GLY A 259 16.22 4.67 2.94
N ASP A 260 16.72 4.59 1.71
CA ASP A 260 17.78 5.45 1.19
C ASP A 260 17.26 6.31 0.03
N ASP A 261 18.17 7.05 -0.63
CA ASP A 261 17.83 7.91 -1.78
C ASP A 261 17.31 7.10 -3.00
N GLU A 262 17.35 5.77 -2.96
CA GLU A 262 17.00 4.84 -4.03
C GLU A 262 15.68 4.11 -3.77
N GLY A 263 15.20 4.12 -2.52
CA GLY A 263 13.91 3.59 -2.12
C GLY A 263 13.86 3.16 -0.67
N SER A 264 12.68 2.75 -0.23
CA SER A 264 12.48 2.10 1.07
C SER A 264 12.24 0.61 0.89
N TYR A 265 12.67 -0.18 1.88
CA TYR A 265 12.24 -1.57 2.04
C TYR A 265 10.96 -1.67 2.89
N THR A 266 10.28 -0.57 3.20
CA THR A 266 9.00 -0.59 3.92
C THR A 266 7.87 -0.22 2.98
N SER A 267 6.79 -1.03 2.96
CA SER A 267 5.56 -0.66 2.25
C SER A 267 4.86 0.52 2.91
N SER A 268 3.88 1.11 2.21
CA SER A 268 2.92 1.99 2.89
C SER A 268 2.06 1.17 3.87
N PRO A 269 1.52 1.79 4.94
CA PRO A 269 0.74 1.09 5.93
C PRO A 269 -0.61 0.64 5.36
N VAL A 270 -1.04 -0.54 5.75
CA VAL A 270 -2.42 -1.02 5.57
C VAL A 270 -3.05 -1.14 6.94
N LEU A 271 -4.23 -0.54 7.09
CA LEU A 271 -4.97 -0.49 8.35
C LEU A 271 -6.35 -1.09 8.16
N ASP A 272 -6.74 -1.97 9.09
CA ASP A 272 -8.11 -2.46 9.21
C ASP A 272 -8.47 -2.68 10.68
N VAL A 273 -9.71 -2.39 11.05
CA VAL A 273 -10.24 -2.54 12.41
C VAL A 273 -11.67 -3.08 12.30
N ASN A 274 -11.93 -4.22 12.94
CA ASN A 274 -13.22 -4.87 12.86
C ASN A 274 -14.22 -4.32 13.91
N GLU A 275 -15.46 -4.79 13.82
CA GLU A 275 -16.56 -4.42 14.72
C GLU A 275 -16.35 -4.76 16.20
N ASN A 276 -15.45 -5.68 16.53
CA ASN A 276 -15.10 -6.01 17.91
C ASN A 276 -14.02 -5.08 18.47
N GLY A 277 -13.54 -4.12 17.68
CA GLY A 277 -12.42 -3.25 18.02
C GLY A 277 -11.06 -3.88 17.82
N GLU A 278 -11.00 -5.12 17.31
CA GLU A 278 -9.76 -5.80 16.99
C GLU A 278 -9.27 -5.37 15.60
N GLY A 279 -8.02 -4.92 15.50
CA GLY A 279 -7.49 -4.40 14.26
C GLY A 279 -5.98 -4.46 14.17
N TYR A 280 -5.45 -4.23 12.97
CA TYR A 280 -4.02 -4.25 12.69
C TYR A 280 -3.62 -3.10 11.79
N CYS A 281 -2.49 -2.48 12.11
CA CYS A 281 -1.75 -1.60 11.23
C CYS A 281 -0.48 -2.34 10.82
N SER A 282 -0.31 -2.56 9.52
CA SER A 282 0.73 -3.45 9.00
C SER A 282 1.55 -2.80 7.89
N VAL A 283 2.82 -3.20 7.82
CA VAL A 283 3.73 -2.95 6.70
C VAL A 283 4.44 -4.24 6.34
N THR A 284 4.92 -4.36 5.11
CA THR A 284 5.95 -5.35 4.77
C THR A 284 7.32 -4.68 4.84
N ALA A 285 8.27 -5.29 5.55
CA ALA A 285 9.61 -4.75 5.67
C ALA A 285 10.67 -5.81 6.03
N TYR A 286 11.93 -5.40 5.99
CA TYR A 286 13.00 -6.03 6.75
C TYR A 286 13.07 -5.45 8.16
N TRP A 287 13.25 -6.32 9.16
CA TRP A 287 13.78 -5.90 10.46
C TRP A 287 15.18 -5.30 10.28
N SER A 288 15.58 -4.39 11.16
CA SER A 288 16.90 -3.77 11.14
C SER A 288 18.01 -4.85 11.09
N GLY A 289 18.88 -4.75 10.08
CA GLY A 289 19.94 -5.72 9.78
C GLY A 289 19.47 -7.02 9.09
N GLY A 290 18.18 -7.19 8.84
CA GLY A 290 17.59 -8.37 8.18
C GLY A 290 18.00 -8.50 6.72
N ASP A 291 18.12 -7.36 6.02
CA ASP A 291 18.61 -7.24 4.64
C ASP A 291 20.03 -7.81 4.43
N VAL A 292 20.82 -7.92 5.51
CA VAL A 292 22.17 -8.49 5.52
C VAL A 292 22.29 -9.76 6.39
N GLY A 293 21.17 -10.34 6.82
CA GLY A 293 21.15 -11.58 7.60
C GLY A 293 21.63 -11.44 9.04
N ALA A 294 21.55 -10.24 9.62
CA ALA A 294 22.06 -9.91 10.95
C ALA A 294 20.98 -9.55 11.98
N SER A 295 19.69 -9.59 11.61
CA SER A 295 18.60 -9.28 12.53
C SER A 295 18.40 -10.37 13.58
N GLU A 296 18.07 -9.97 14.81
CA GLU A 296 17.71 -10.87 15.90
C GLU A 296 16.25 -11.37 15.83
N TYR A 297 15.37 -10.69 15.07
CA TYR A 297 13.94 -11.03 14.99
C TYR A 297 13.62 -11.91 13.78
N GLY A 298 14.18 -11.57 12.61
CA GLY A 298 13.96 -12.30 11.36
C GLY A 298 14.72 -11.64 10.20
N ASN A 299 15.15 -12.45 9.23
CA ASN A 299 15.99 -12.00 8.11
C ASN A 299 15.28 -12.06 6.76
N SER A 300 14.04 -12.56 6.70
CA SER A 300 13.19 -12.47 5.51
C SER A 300 12.44 -11.14 5.47
N HIS A 301 12.14 -10.64 4.27
CA HIS A 301 11.21 -9.52 4.12
C HIS A 301 9.79 -9.99 4.40
N THR A 302 9.20 -9.50 5.49
CA THR A 302 8.01 -10.10 6.12
C THR A 302 6.94 -9.06 6.42
N ALA A 303 5.73 -9.53 6.72
CA ALA A 303 4.68 -8.69 7.28
C ALA A 303 4.95 -8.41 8.76
N ILE A 304 4.89 -7.14 9.14
CA ILE A 304 5.09 -6.62 10.49
C ILE A 304 3.86 -5.80 10.86
N PHE A 305 3.28 -6.06 12.02
CA PHE A 305 2.01 -5.44 12.41
C PHE A 305 1.93 -5.10 13.89
N ALA A 306 1.34 -3.95 14.17
CA ALA A 306 0.83 -3.57 15.48
C ALA A 306 -0.67 -3.87 15.53
N GLY A 307 -1.16 -4.33 16.67
CA GLY A 307 -2.56 -4.67 16.90
C GLY A 307 -3.26 -3.74 17.89
N THR A 308 -4.56 -3.60 17.75
CA THR A 308 -5.48 -2.92 18.67
C THR A 308 -6.60 -3.89 19.06
N ASP A 309 -7.15 -3.75 20.27
CA ASP A 309 -8.36 -4.41 20.75
C ASP A 309 -9.38 -3.40 21.30
N ASP A 310 -9.20 -2.12 20.99
CA ASP A 310 -9.95 -0.98 21.51
C ASP A 310 -10.30 0.04 20.41
N HIS A 311 -10.64 -0.47 19.22
CA HIS A 311 -11.05 0.33 18.07
C HIS A 311 -9.98 1.31 17.57
N GLY A 312 -8.70 1.02 17.82
CA GLY A 312 -7.55 1.82 17.39
C GLY A 312 -7.15 2.92 18.38
N ALA A 313 -7.74 2.97 19.56
CA ALA A 313 -7.37 3.93 20.60
C ALA A 313 -5.98 3.66 21.19
N THR A 314 -5.55 2.39 21.24
CA THR A 314 -4.20 1.99 21.59
C THR A 314 -3.66 0.92 20.65
N TRP A 315 -2.33 0.87 20.55
CA TRP A 315 -1.61 -0.04 19.66
C TRP A 315 -0.54 -0.79 20.43
N THR A 316 -0.51 -2.10 20.26
CA THR A 316 0.41 -3.00 20.92
C THR A 316 1.05 -3.94 19.91
N GLY A 317 2.13 -4.59 20.30
CA GLY A 317 2.80 -5.56 19.47
C GLY A 317 3.63 -6.50 20.33
N GLY A 318 4.19 -7.49 19.65
CA GLY A 318 5.36 -8.18 20.13
C GLY A 318 5.23 -9.68 20.11
N THR A 319 6.14 -10.31 19.39
CA THR A 319 6.31 -11.76 19.33
C THR A 319 7.76 -12.08 19.65
N ASN A 320 8.00 -13.03 20.57
CA ASN A 320 9.35 -13.50 20.91
C ASN A 320 10.35 -12.39 21.30
N GLY A 321 9.89 -11.29 21.91
CA GLY A 321 10.73 -10.17 22.33
C GLY A 321 10.90 -9.07 21.27
N ALA A 322 10.39 -9.25 20.06
CA ALA A 322 10.24 -8.18 19.08
C ALA A 322 9.20 -7.15 19.56
N PRO A 323 9.27 -5.88 19.10
CA PRO A 323 8.29 -4.85 19.45
C PRO A 323 6.94 -5.02 18.73
N TYR A 324 6.92 -5.74 17.61
CA TYR A 324 5.74 -5.95 16.78
C TYR A 324 5.41 -7.43 16.61
N TYR A 325 4.18 -7.72 16.21
CA TYR A 325 3.86 -9.03 15.67
C TYR A 325 4.45 -9.14 14.25
N TYR A 326 4.82 -10.35 13.85
CA TYR A 326 5.38 -10.61 12.52
C TYR A 326 5.27 -12.09 12.17
N ILE A 327 5.46 -12.40 10.89
CA ILE A 327 5.60 -13.79 10.45
C ILE A 327 7.10 -14.17 10.52
N PRO A 328 7.50 -15.11 11.39
CA PRO A 328 8.90 -15.46 11.60
C PRO A 328 9.45 -16.36 10.48
N ASP A 329 10.77 -16.31 10.25
CA ASP A 329 11.47 -17.06 9.19
C ASP A 329 11.16 -18.57 9.21
N ASN A 330 10.98 -19.16 10.39
CA ASN A 330 10.69 -20.59 10.51
C ASN A 330 9.29 -20.97 9.98
N VAL A 331 8.33 -20.04 9.93
CA VAL A 331 7.03 -20.26 9.28
C VAL A 331 7.21 -20.34 7.77
N TYR A 332 8.01 -19.43 7.19
CA TYR A 332 8.31 -19.47 5.76
C TYR A 332 9.12 -20.70 5.38
N GLN A 333 10.13 -21.07 6.19
CA GLN A 333 10.86 -22.31 6.00
C GLN A 333 9.93 -23.51 6.05
N HIS A 334 8.97 -23.54 6.98
CA HIS A 334 7.96 -24.59 7.03
C HIS A 334 7.10 -24.65 5.77
N MET A 335 6.69 -23.50 5.22
CA MET A 335 5.90 -23.46 3.97
C MET A 335 6.70 -23.96 2.75
N ILE A 336 8.00 -23.68 2.70
CA ILE A 336 8.92 -24.21 1.68
C ILE A 336 9.12 -25.71 1.87
N ASP A 337 9.45 -26.16 3.08
CA ASP A 337 9.71 -27.58 3.42
C ASP A 337 8.48 -28.48 3.20
N THR A 338 7.28 -27.91 3.32
CA THR A 338 6.01 -28.62 3.09
C THR A 338 5.50 -28.51 1.65
N GLU A 339 6.26 -27.87 0.76
CA GLU A 339 5.87 -27.61 -0.65
C GLU A 339 4.53 -26.85 -0.75
N THR A 340 4.19 -26.05 0.26
CA THR A 340 3.04 -25.14 0.23
C THR A 340 3.31 -23.97 -0.72
N PHE A 341 4.56 -23.51 -0.77
CA PHE A 341 5.04 -22.59 -1.80
C PHE A 341 5.80 -23.33 -2.90
N PRO A 342 5.72 -22.84 -4.16
CA PRO A 342 6.53 -23.39 -5.24
C PRO A 342 8.02 -23.23 -4.91
N LEU A 343 8.81 -24.27 -5.13
CA LEU A 343 10.26 -24.28 -4.88
C LEU A 343 11.04 -23.64 -6.04
N GLU A 344 10.45 -23.64 -7.22
CA GLU A 344 11.07 -23.17 -8.45
C GLU A 344 10.09 -22.37 -9.31
N TYR A 345 10.63 -21.41 -10.06
CA TYR A 345 9.94 -20.72 -11.14
C TYR A 345 10.77 -20.91 -12.42
N TYR A 346 10.19 -21.52 -13.44
CA TYR A 346 10.82 -21.64 -14.74
C TYR A 346 10.43 -20.45 -15.61
N ASP A 347 11.42 -19.66 -16.00
CA ASP A 347 11.26 -18.53 -16.90
C ASP A 347 11.54 -18.96 -18.34
N GLU A 348 10.48 -19.03 -19.13
CA GLU A 348 10.54 -19.45 -20.53
C GLU A 348 11.28 -18.46 -21.43
N GLU A 349 11.32 -17.16 -21.07
CA GLU A 349 12.00 -16.13 -21.86
C GLU A 349 13.52 -16.28 -21.78
N PHE A 350 14.01 -16.66 -20.60
CA PHE A 350 15.45 -16.82 -20.33
C PHE A 350 15.93 -18.26 -20.28
N ASP A 351 15.05 -19.25 -20.52
CA ASP A 351 15.34 -20.69 -20.40
C ASP A 351 16.07 -21.01 -19.08
N THR A 352 15.57 -20.43 -17.99
CA THR A 352 16.24 -20.42 -16.68
C THR A 352 15.25 -20.79 -15.59
N THR A 353 15.64 -21.73 -14.72
CA THR A 353 14.91 -22.04 -13.50
C THR A 353 15.47 -21.24 -12.33
N TYR A 354 14.62 -20.45 -11.69
CA TYR A 354 14.90 -19.75 -10.44
C TYR A 354 14.45 -20.62 -9.28
N THR A 355 15.27 -20.73 -8.25
CA THR A 355 14.92 -21.42 -6.99
C THR A 355 14.57 -20.37 -5.95
N TRP A 356 13.46 -20.55 -5.25
CA TRP A 356 13.07 -19.68 -4.16
C TRP A 356 13.88 -20.03 -2.91
N THR A 357 14.73 -19.11 -2.45
CA THR A 357 15.60 -19.32 -1.28
C THR A 357 15.11 -18.62 -0.02
N GLU A 358 14.26 -17.62 -0.18
CA GLU A 358 13.67 -16.82 0.90
C GLU A 358 12.36 -16.21 0.43
N LEU A 359 11.50 -15.80 1.36
CA LEU A 359 10.32 -15.01 1.02
C LEU A 359 10.70 -13.53 0.91
N PHE A 360 10.22 -12.91 -0.17
CA PHE A 360 10.13 -11.47 -0.27
C PHE A 360 8.67 -11.04 -0.36
N ALA A 361 8.09 -10.56 0.75
CA ALA A 361 6.73 -10.01 0.74
C ALA A 361 6.74 -8.66 0.01
N SER A 362 6.20 -8.58 -1.22
CA SER A 362 6.24 -7.34 -2.01
C SER A 362 5.48 -6.17 -1.38
N TYR A 363 5.80 -4.95 -1.82
CA TYR A 363 5.33 -3.68 -1.26
C TYR A 363 3.86 -3.32 -1.53
N ASP A 364 3.10 -4.16 -2.23
CA ASP A 364 1.73 -3.90 -2.71
C ASP A 364 0.81 -5.10 -2.47
#